data_AF-A0A5N4AGK4-F1
#
_entry.id   AF-A0A5N4AGK4-F1
#
_cell.length_a   1.000
_cell.length_b   1.000
_cell.length_c   1.000
_cell.angle_alpha   90.00
_cell.angle_beta   90.00
_cell.angle_gamma   90.00
#
_symmetry.space_group_name_H-M   'P 1'
#
loop_
_entity.id
_entity.type
_entity.pdbx_description
1 polymer ?
#
loop_
_entity_poly.entity_id
_entity_poly.type
_entity_poly.pdbx_seq_one_letter_code
_entity_poly.pdbx_strand_id
1 'polypeptide(L)'
;SEVFQPTSLWTKFSMIKKTLLLNKNVNIGNYAKLTQFLKNVSKGHVSKKSSVLTREDILKFLRQAPNHEYLLVKVALIFGIYGGCRRQELCDMLISDVEDRGEVIVVTIPQTKTDK
;
A
#
# COMPACT_ATOMS: atom_id res chain seq x y z
N SER A 1 27.23 4.98 -10.72
CA SER A 1 25.89 4.90 -11.33
C SER A 1 24.95 4.20 -10.38
N GLU A 2 23.86 4.85 -9.94
CA GLU A 2 22.86 4.20 -9.10
C GLU A 2 22.09 3.14 -9.90
N VAL A 3 22.02 1.91 -9.37
CA VAL A 3 21.24 0.82 -9.98
C VAL A 3 19.79 0.98 -9.53
N PHE A 4 18.92 1.51 -10.39
CA PHE A 4 17.50 1.64 -10.09
C PHE A 4 16.81 0.27 -10.04
N GLN A 5 15.94 0.08 -9.05
CA GLN A 5 15.01 -1.04 -9.05
C GLN A 5 14.12 -0.98 -10.31
N PRO A 6 13.78 -2.12 -10.94
CA PRO A 6 12.95 -2.15 -12.13
C PRO A 6 11.63 -1.41 -11.98
N THR A 7 10.97 -1.51 -10.82
CA THR A 7 9.75 -0.75 -10.49
C THR A 7 9.98 0.76 -10.54
N SER A 8 11.06 1.26 -9.91
CA SER A 8 11.44 2.67 -9.96
C SER A 8 11.73 3.14 -11.38
N LEU A 9 12.33 2.28 -12.21
CA LEU A 9 12.63 2.58 -13.60
C LEU A 9 11.34 2.71 -14.44
N TRP A 10 10.37 1.80 -14.26
CA TRP A 10 9.05 1.91 -14.89
C TRP A 10 8.28 3.16 -14.44
N THR A 11 8.37 3.54 -13.16
CA THR A 11 7.77 4.78 -12.67
C THR A 11 8.39 5.99 -13.34
N LYS A 12 9.72 6.07 -13.42
CA LYS A 12 10.43 7.16 -14.13
C LYS A 12 10.06 7.22 -15.60
N PHE A 13 10.04 6.08 -16.29
CA PHE A 13 9.58 6.00 -17.66
C PHE A 13 8.15 6.50 -17.82
N SER A 14 7.23 6.11 -16.92
CA SER A 14 5.83 6.53 -16.95
C SER A 14 5.67 8.03 -16.76
N MET A 15 6.44 8.62 -15.84
CA MET A 15 6.48 10.08 -15.66
C MET A 15 6.98 10.79 -16.92
N ILE A 16 8.11 10.35 -17.48
CA ILE A 16 8.68 10.94 -18.70
C ILE A 16 7.70 10.80 -19.88
N LYS A 17 7.10 9.62 -20.05
CA LYS A 17 6.10 9.34 -21.09
C LYS A 17 4.93 10.32 -21.00
N LYS A 18 4.37 10.52 -19.81
CA LYS A 18 3.25 11.44 -19.60
C LYS A 18 3.67 12.90 -19.85
N THR A 19 4.83 13.31 -19.36
CA THR A 19 5.35 14.68 -19.55
C THR A 19 5.59 15.00 -21.02
N LEU A 20 6.21 14.08 -21.78
CA LEU A 20 6.45 14.28 -23.22
C LEU A 20 5.15 14.28 -24.03
N LEU A 21 4.21 13.43 -23.65
CA LEU A 21 2.89 13.41 -24.29
C LEU A 21 2.16 14.74 -24.07
N LEU A 22 2.10 15.24 -22.84
CA LEU A 22 1.35 16.48 -22.53
C LEU A 22 2.03 17.73 -23.07
N ASN A 23 3.36 17.85 -22.92
CA ASN A 23 4.07 19.10 -23.19
C ASN A 23 4.63 19.19 -24.63
N LYS A 24 4.81 18.04 -25.29
CA LYS A 24 5.46 17.95 -26.60
C LYS A 24 4.66 17.12 -27.61
N ASN A 25 3.52 16.54 -27.22
CA ASN A 25 2.74 15.61 -28.03
C ASN A 25 3.57 14.42 -28.57
N VAL A 26 4.57 13.97 -27.82
CA VAL A 26 5.44 12.84 -28.19
C VAL A 26 5.08 11.61 -27.37
N ASN A 27 4.61 10.55 -28.02
CA ASN A 27 4.31 9.28 -27.39
C ASN A 27 5.49 8.29 -27.46
N ILE A 28 6.34 8.29 -26.43
CA ILE A 28 7.45 7.32 -26.31
C ILE A 28 7.01 5.91 -25.90
N GLY A 29 5.72 5.69 -25.63
CA GLY A 29 5.17 4.37 -25.30
C GLY A 29 5.29 3.34 -26.43
N ASN A 30 5.40 3.82 -27.67
CA ASN A 30 5.49 2.97 -28.85
C ASN A 30 6.94 2.65 -29.25
N TYR A 31 7.92 3.10 -28.46
CA TYR A 31 9.34 2.92 -28.79
C TYR A 31 9.76 1.51 -28.38
N ALA A 32 9.74 0.59 -29.35
CA ALA A 32 9.95 -0.83 -29.12
C ALA A 32 11.29 -1.15 -28.44
N LYS A 33 12.40 -0.56 -28.89
CA LYS A 33 13.74 -0.76 -28.30
C LYS A 33 13.78 -0.34 -26.82
N LEU A 34 13.18 0.80 -26.50
CA LEU A 34 13.12 1.32 -25.13
C LEU A 34 12.25 0.44 -24.24
N THR A 35 11.07 0.05 -24.72
CA THR A 35 10.16 -0.83 -23.97
C THR A 35 10.77 -2.21 -23.75
N GLN A 36 11.46 -2.76 -24.76
CA GLN A 36 12.16 -4.03 -24.64
C GLN A 36 13.31 -3.96 -23.63
N PHE A 37 14.08 -2.86 -23.62
CA PHE A 37 15.10 -2.62 -22.62
C PHE A 37 14.51 -2.65 -21.19
N LEU A 38 13.41 -1.92 -20.95
CA LEU A 38 12.75 -1.90 -19.64
C LEU A 38 12.25 -3.30 -19.21
N LYS A 39 11.67 -4.07 -20.13
CA LYS A 39 11.24 -5.45 -19.90
C LYS A 39 12.42 -6.36 -19.54
N ASN A 40 13.53 -6.24 -20.26
CA ASN A 40 14.74 -7.04 -20.01
C ASN A 40 15.33 -6.75 -18.64
N VAL A 41 15.41 -5.47 -18.24
CA VAL A 41 15.86 -5.06 -16.90
C VAL A 41 14.92 -5.57 -15.80
N SER A 42 13.65 -5.76 -16.11
CA SER A 42 12.65 -6.27 -15.15
C SER A 42 12.63 -7.79 -15.04
N LYS A 43 13.32 -8.51 -15.94
CA LYS A 43 13.28 -9.97 -15.98
C LYS A 43 13.91 -10.55 -14.71
N GLY A 44 13.19 -11.42 -14.03
CA GLY A 44 13.65 -12.03 -12.77
C GLY A 44 13.55 -11.12 -11.55
N HIS A 45 12.99 -9.90 -11.68
CA HIS A 45 12.76 -9.04 -10.53
C HIS A 45 11.70 -9.63 -9.60
N VAL A 46 12.07 -9.78 -8.33
CA VAL A 46 11.14 -10.16 -7.25
C VAL A 46 10.90 -8.95 -6.37
N SER A 47 9.65 -8.50 -6.30
CA SER A 47 9.29 -7.38 -5.45
C SER A 47 9.44 -7.73 -3.97
N LYS A 48 10.04 -6.82 -3.20
CA LYS A 48 10.06 -6.93 -1.74
C LYS A 48 8.62 -6.85 -1.22
N LYS A 49 8.23 -7.84 -0.41
CA LYS A 49 6.95 -7.86 0.29
C LYS A 49 7.18 -7.77 1.79
N SER A 50 6.18 -7.24 2.49
CA SER A 50 6.14 -7.28 3.95
C SER A 50 6.09 -8.72 4.43
N SER A 51 6.69 -9.01 5.59
CA SER A 51 6.54 -10.31 6.24
C SER A 51 5.06 -10.58 6.54
N VAL A 52 4.63 -11.82 6.32
CA VAL A 52 3.27 -12.26 6.66
C VAL A 52 3.28 -12.70 8.11
N LEU A 53 2.46 -12.05 8.94
CA LEU A 53 2.27 -12.46 10.33
C LEU A 53 1.36 -13.68 10.39
N THR A 54 1.73 -14.68 11.19
CA THR A 54 0.88 -15.85 11.43
C THR A 54 -0.25 -15.50 12.39
N ARG A 55 -1.29 -16.33 12.42
CA ARG A 55 -2.38 -16.21 13.40
C ARG A 55 -1.83 -16.25 14.82
N GLU A 56 -0.85 -17.11 15.06
CA GLU A 56 -0.19 -17.32 16.34
C GLU A 56 0.57 -16.06 16.76
N ASP A 57 1.32 -15.43 15.84
CA ASP A 57 2.01 -14.15 16.09
C ASP A 57 1.02 -13.06 16.49
N ILE A 58 -0.08 -12.93 15.75
CA ILE A 58 -1.14 -11.94 15.99
C ILE A 58 -1.77 -12.17 17.37
N LEU A 59 -2.18 -13.41 17.68
CA LEU A 59 -2.81 -13.73 18.95
C LEU A 59 -1.85 -13.57 20.13
N LYS A 60 -0.58 -13.94 19.95
CA LYS A 60 0.46 -13.74 20.95
C LYS A 60 0.62 -12.25 21.27
N PHE A 61 0.74 -11.41 20.23
CA PHE A 61 0.84 -9.96 20.40
C PHE A 61 -0.39 -9.37 21.10
N LEU A 62 -1.59 -9.70 20.62
CA LEU A 62 -2.84 -9.18 21.20
C LEU A 62 -3.02 -9.56 22.67
N ARG A 63 -2.65 -10.79 23.05
CA ARG A 63 -2.84 -11.30 24.43
C ARG A 63 -1.72 -10.91 25.38
N GLN A 64 -0.47 -10.91 24.93
CA GLN A 64 0.70 -10.84 25.83
C GLN A 64 1.38 -9.47 25.86
N ALA A 65 1.30 -8.68 24.78
CA ALA A 65 1.96 -7.37 24.78
C ALA A 65 1.27 -6.41 25.78
N PRO A 66 2.01 -5.57 26.52
CA PRO A 66 1.43 -4.67 27.51
C PRO A 66 0.58 -3.58 26.86
N ASN A 67 -0.64 -3.35 27.37
CA ASN A 67 -1.54 -2.34 26.81
C ASN A 67 -1.03 -0.90 27.00
N HIS A 68 -0.35 -0.59 28.11
CA HIS A 68 0.15 0.77 28.35
C HIS A 68 1.16 1.24 27.29
N GLU A 69 1.79 0.31 26.57
CA GLU A 69 2.74 0.59 25.49
C GLU A 69 2.13 0.35 24.10
N TYR A 70 1.34 -0.73 23.94
CA TYR A 70 0.92 -1.21 22.62
C TYR A 70 -0.58 -1.09 22.34
N LEU A 71 -1.39 -0.47 23.19
CA LEU A 71 -2.85 -0.41 23.01
C LEU A 71 -3.24 0.12 21.61
N LEU A 72 -2.67 1.26 21.20
CA LEU A 72 -2.95 1.83 19.88
C LEU A 72 -2.57 0.87 18.74
N VAL A 73 -1.41 0.23 18.84
CA VAL A 73 -0.92 -0.70 17.82
C VAL A 73 -1.80 -1.94 17.74
N LYS A 74 -2.30 -2.44 18.88
CA LYS A 74 -3.27 -3.55 18.92
C LYS A 74 -4.58 -3.18 18.25
N VAL A 75 -5.12 -1.99 18.53
CA VAL A 75 -6.35 -1.50 17.89
C VAL A 75 -6.14 -1.36 16.37
N ALA A 76 -5.04 -0.72 15.94
CA ALA A 76 -4.70 -0.58 14.53
C ALA A 76 -4.50 -1.94 13.83
N LEU A 77 -3.91 -2.93 14.50
CA LEU A 77 -3.75 -4.28 13.98
C LEU A 77 -5.10 -4.97 13.77
N ILE A 78 -6.02 -4.87 14.74
CA ILE A 78 -7.37 -5.42 14.62
C ILE A 78 -8.09 -4.77 13.43
N PHE A 79 -8.05 -3.43 13.32
CA PHE A 79 -8.72 -2.71 12.26
C PHE A 79 -8.11 -3.03 10.89
N GLY A 80 -6.77 -3.15 10.81
CA GLY A 80 -6.08 -3.53 9.59
C GLY A 80 -6.39 -4.95 9.12
N ILE A 81 -6.47 -5.92 10.04
CA ILE A 81 -6.75 -7.33 9.70
C ILE A 81 -8.22 -7.55 9.34
N TYR A 82 -9.14 -7.08 10.19
CA TYR A 82 -10.58 -7.34 10.02
C TYR A 82 -11.24 -6.39 9.03
N GLY A 83 -10.79 -5.12 8.98
CA GLY A 83 -11.31 -4.12 8.04
C GLY A 83 -10.58 -4.10 6.70
N GLY A 84 -9.40 -4.72 6.59
CA GLY A 84 -8.56 -4.61 5.39
C GLY A 84 -8.07 -3.17 5.15
N CYS A 85 -8.02 -2.35 6.19
CA CYS A 85 -7.75 -0.92 6.09
C CYS A 85 -6.31 -0.65 5.63
N ARG A 86 -6.15 0.23 4.65
CA ARG A 86 -4.87 0.83 4.28
C ARG A 86 -4.41 1.79 5.36
N ARG A 87 -3.11 2.08 5.39
CA ARG A 87 -2.53 3.07 6.32
C ARG A 87 -3.28 4.41 6.32
N GLN A 88 -3.61 4.91 5.13
CA GLN A 88 -4.30 6.19 5.01
C GLN A 88 -5.72 6.14 5.60
N GLU A 89 -6.44 5.05 5.35
CA GLU A 89 -7.80 4.82 5.88
C GLU A 89 -7.80 4.74 7.42
N LEU A 90 -6.76 4.13 8.02
CA LEU A 90 -6.58 4.12 9.47
C LEU A 90 -6.28 5.51 10.04
N CYS A 91 -5.48 6.32 9.34
CA CYS A 91 -5.12 7.66 9.78
C CYS A 91 -6.26 8.66 9.65
N ASP A 92 -7.12 8.48 8.65
CA ASP A 92 -8.23 9.40 8.35
C ASP A 92 -9.51 9.06 9.12
N MET A 93 -9.53 7.93 9.83
CA MET A 93 -10.69 7.45 10.57
C MET A 93 -10.99 8.34 11.78
N LEU A 94 -12.25 8.71 11.92
CA LEU A 94 -12.76 9.54 13.01
C LEU A 94 -13.52 8.71 14.04
N ILE A 95 -13.71 9.28 15.23
CA ILE A 95 -14.54 8.66 16.28
C ILE A 95 -15.98 8.47 15.79
N SER A 96 -16.48 9.39 14.97
CA SER A 96 -17.81 9.31 14.35
C SER A 96 -17.97 8.12 13.40
N ASP A 97 -16.87 7.54 12.94
CA ASP A 97 -16.88 6.39 12.04
C ASP A 97 -16.97 5.06 12.83
N VAL A 98 -16.93 5.11 14.16
CA VAL A 98 -16.96 3.94 15.04
C VAL A 98 -18.26 3.92 15.84
N GLU A 99 -19.06 2.89 15.62
CA GLU A 99 -20.30 2.63 16.35
C GLU A 99 -20.13 1.43 17.28
N ASP A 100 -20.32 1.65 18.57
CA ASP A 100 -20.38 0.56 19.56
C ASP A 100 -21.83 0.04 19.68
N ARG A 101 -22.03 -1.23 19.33
CA ARG A 101 -23.31 -1.93 19.45
C ARG A 101 -23.28 -2.99 20.56
N GLY A 102 -22.36 -2.85 21.52
CA GLY A 102 -22.18 -3.72 22.68
C GLY A 102 -21.42 -5.00 22.35
N GLU A 103 -22.05 -5.92 21.61
CA GLU A 103 -21.42 -7.19 21.23
C GLU A 103 -20.48 -7.03 20.03
N VAL A 104 -20.71 -6.00 19.21
CA VAL A 104 -19.95 -5.72 18.01
C VAL A 104 -19.62 -4.24 17.90
N ILE A 105 -18.45 -3.95 17.37
CA ILE A 105 -18.05 -2.60 16.96
C ILE A 105 -18.16 -2.54 15.45
N VAL A 106 -18.96 -1.62 14.94
CA VAL A 106 -19.11 -1.36 13.51
C VAL A 106 -18.22 -0.17 13.17
N VAL A 107 -17.32 -0.35 12.20
CA VAL A 107 -16.38 0.68 11.77
C VAL A 107 -16.63 1.01 10.31
N THR A 108 -16.92 2.27 10.03
CA THR A 108 -17.04 2.81 8.67
C THR A 108 -15.66 3.18 8.16
N ILE A 109 -15.23 2.61 7.03
CA ILE A 109 -13.91 2.90 6.46
C ILE A 109 -13.99 4.16 5.61
N PRO A 110 -13.19 5.21 5.89
CA PRO A 110 -13.18 6.44 5.09
C PRO A 110 -12.85 6.16 3.62
N GLN A 111 -13.51 6.88 2.70
CA GLN A 111 -13.22 6.74 1.27
C GLN A 111 -11.82 7.27 0.93
N THR A 112 -11.11 6.53 0.08
CA THR A 112 -9.82 6.95 -0.48
C THR A 112 -9.93 7.32 -1.96
N LYS A 113 -8.86 7.93 -2.50
CA LYS A 113 -8.76 8.57 -3.82
C LYS A 113 -9.26 7.81 -5.05
N THR A 114 -9.53 6.52 -4.95
CA THR A 114 -10.04 5.73 -6.08
C THR A 114 -11.49 5.40 -5.78
N ASP A 115 -12.41 5.93 -6.57
CA ASP A 115 -13.82 5.56 -6.51
C ASP A 115 -13.97 4.03 -6.58
N LYS A 116 -14.88 3.49 -5.76
CA LYS A 116 -15.29 2.08 -5.84
C LYS A 116 -16.16 1.85 -7.06
#